data_AF-A0A432SHV1-F1
#
_entry.id   AF-A0A432SHV1-F1
#
_cell.length_a   1.000
_cell.length_b   1.000
_cell.length_c   1.000
_cell.angle_alpha   90.00
_cell.angle_beta   90.00
_cell.angle_gamma   90.00
#
_symmetry.space_group_name_H-M   'P 1'
#
loop_
_entity.id
_entity.type
_entity.pdbx_description
1 polymer ?
#
loop_
_entity_poly.entity_id
_entity_poly.type
_entity_poly.pdbx_seq_one_letter_code
_entity_poly.pdbx_strand_id
1 'polypeptide(L)' 'MASNHLTGVGSESKQLATWYFTFAAILFGAQLLFGLVAAIQYVMPGFLFEVLDFSVARMLHI' A
#
# COMPACT_ATOMS: atom_id res chain seq x y z
N MET A 1 -2.18 46.68 10.29
CA MET A 1 -1.39 45.43 10.26
C MET A 1 -2.33 44.34 9.78
N ALA A 2 -2.21 43.95 8.51
CA ALA A 2 -3.17 43.05 7.85
C ALA A 2 -2.98 41.62 8.34
N SER A 3 -4.08 40.99 8.76
CA SER A 3 -4.13 39.57 9.13
C SER A 3 -3.90 38.70 7.91
N ASN A 4 -2.75 38.01 7.89
CA ASN A 4 -2.38 37.06 6.84
C ASN A 4 -3.25 35.80 6.89
N HIS A 5 -4.45 35.89 6.31
CA HIS A 5 -5.43 34.80 6.10
C HIS A 5 -4.92 33.61 5.27
N LEU A 6 -3.69 33.67 4.74
CA LEU A 6 -3.13 32.69 3.81
C LEU A 6 -2.15 31.69 4.44
N THR A 7 -1.88 31.78 5.75
CA THR A 7 -0.85 30.95 6.41
C THR A 7 -1.39 29.65 7.05
N GLY A 8 -2.70 29.40 7.00
CA GLY A 8 -3.32 28.18 7.57
C GLY A 8 -3.29 26.95 6.67
N VAL A 9 -3.24 27.11 5.35
CA VAL A 9 -3.46 26.00 4.40
C VAL A 9 -2.19 25.16 4.16
N GLY A 10 -1.01 25.64 4.56
CA GLY A 10 0.28 25.00 4.29
C GLY A 10 0.75 23.95 5.31
N SER A 11 0.31 24.02 6.57
CA SER A 11 0.66 23.04 7.61
C SER A 11 -0.31 21.86 7.61
N GLU A 12 -1.61 22.12 7.47
CA GLU A 12 -2.66 21.10 7.49
C GLU A 12 -2.59 20.19 6.26
N SER A 13 -2.34 20.76 5.07
CA SER A 13 -2.17 19.98 3.83
C SER A 13 -0.94 19.07 3.85
N LYS A 14 0.17 19.52 4.47
CA LYS A 14 1.38 18.69 4.66
C LYS A 14 1.16 17.55 5.65
N GLN A 15 0.40 17.80 6.71
CA GLN A 15 0.05 16.76 7.68
C GLN A 15 -0.77 15.66 7.00
N LEU A 16 -1.76 16.04 6.20
CA LEU A 16 -2.57 15.08 5.44
C LEU A 16 -1.71 14.27 4.45
N ALA A 17 -0.81 14.93 3.71
CA ALA A 17 0.11 14.27 2.80
C ALA A 17 1.02 13.24 3.49
N THR A 18 1.45 13.53 4.72
CA THR A 18 2.28 12.60 5.51
C THR A 18 1.50 11.33 5.85
N TRP A 19 0.24 11.46 6.29
CA TRP A 19 -0.64 10.32 6.55
C TRP A 19 -0.86 9.48 5.28
N TYR A 20 -1.17 10.11 4.15
CA TYR A 20 -1.32 9.39 2.88
C TYR A 20 -0.05 8.65 2.47
N PHE A 21 1.13 9.27 2.65
CA PHE A 21 2.40 8.64 2.34
C PHE A 21 2.69 7.43 3.24
N THR A 22 2.40 7.53 4.53
CA THR A 22 2.55 6.41 5.46
C THR A 22 1.64 5.24 5.07
N PHE A 23 0.36 5.50 4.77
CA PHE A 23 -0.56 4.45 4.31
C PHE A 23 -0.13 3.85 2.98
N ALA A 24 0.31 4.68 2.02
CA ALA A 24 0.83 4.23 0.74
C ALA A 24 2.06 3.32 0.92
N ALA A 25 2.99 3.67 1.81
CA ALA A 25 4.16 2.85 2.11
C ALA A 25 3.79 1.50 2.74
N ILE A 26 2.79 1.47 3.63
CA ILE A 26 2.28 0.23 4.24
C ILE A 26 1.65 -0.67 3.17
N LEU A 27 0.77 -0.12 2.33
CA LEU A 27 0.12 -0.86 1.25
C LEU A 27 1.15 -1.37 0.23
N PHE A 28 2.14 -0.55 -0.11
CA PHE A 28 3.25 -0.95 -0.98
C PHE A 28 4.06 -2.11 -0.39
N GLY A 29 4.36 -2.06 0.91
CA GLY A 29 5.01 -3.17 1.61
C GLY A 29 4.21 -4.47 1.54
N ALA A 30 2.90 -4.40 1.79
CA ALA A 30 2.01 -5.56 1.66
C ALA A 30 1.98 -6.10 0.22
N GLN A 31 1.92 -5.21 -0.77
CA GLN A 31 1.92 -5.56 -2.19
C GLN A 31 3.18 -6.33 -2.61
N LEU A 32 4.35 -5.94 -2.11
CA LEU A 32 5.61 -6.68 -2.35
C LEU A 32 5.57 -8.10 -1.76
N LEU A 33 4.99 -8.28 -0.57
CA LEU A 33 4.84 -9.59 0.06
C LEU A 33 3.92 -10.51 -0.76
N PHE A 34 2.76 -10.01 -1.22
CA PHE A 34 1.86 -10.79 -2.08
C PHE A 34 2.50 -11.13 -3.43
N GLY A 35 3.33 -10.25 -3.99
CA GLY A 35 4.11 -10.54 -5.20
C GLY A 35 5.13 -11.68 -4.98
N LEU A 36 5.80 -11.70 -3.83
CA LEU A 36 6.72 -12.78 -3.48
C LEU A 36 6.00 -14.11 -3.24
N VAL A 37 4.84 -14.08 -2.58
CA VAL A 37 3.99 -15.27 -2.39
C VAL A 37 3.52 -15.82 -3.75
N ALA A 38 3.08 -14.96 -4.66
CA ALA A 38 2.69 -15.36 -6.01
C ALA A 38 3.87 -15.97 -6.80
N ALA A 39 5.10 -15.46 -6.62
CA ALA A 39 6.30 -16.03 -7.23
C ALA A 39 6.63 -17.43 -6.67
N ILE A 40 6.43 -17.67 -5.37
CA ILE A 40 6.61 -19.00 -4.77
C ILE A 40 5.55 -19.97 -5.27
N GLN A 41 4.28 -19.54 -5.34
CA GLN A 41 3.20 -20.35 -5.92
C GLN A 41 3.43 -20.68 -7.41
N TYR A 42 4.13 -19.82 -8.14
CA TYR A 42 4.51 -20.08 -9.53
C TYR A 42 5.51 -21.25 -9.66
N VAL A 43 6.44 -21.38 -8.72
CA VAL A 43 7.43 -22.48 -8.72
C VAL A 43 6.87 -23.75 -8.06
N MET A 44 6.06 -23.60 -7.01
CA MET A 44 5.39 -24.69 -6.30
C MET A 44 3.88 -24.44 -6.22
N PRO A 45 3.08 -24.93 -7.17
CA PRO A 45 1.63 -24.67 -7.22
C PRO A 45 0.85 -25.28 -6.05
N GLY A 46 1.44 -26.21 -5.29
CA GLY A 46 0.86 -26.76 -4.06
C GLY A 46 1.09 -25.92 -2.80
N PHE A 47 1.85 -24.82 -2.89
CA PHE A 47 2.13 -23.93 -1.76
C PHE A 47 0.91 -23.04 -1.48
N LEU A 48 0.29 -23.18 -0.29
CA LEU A 48 -0.92 -22.43 0.12
C LEU A 48 -2.21 -22.75 -0.67
N PHE A 49 -2.24 -23.88 -1.37
CA PHE A 49 -3.44 -24.41 -2.02
C PHE A 49 -4.57 -24.58 -0.99
N GLU A 50 -5.82 -24.23 -1.34
CA GLU A 50 -7.03 -24.10 -0.48
C GLU A 50 -7.18 -22.86 0.42
N VAL A 51 -6.10 -22.16 0.81
CA VAL A 51 -6.23 -20.97 1.69
C VAL A 51 -6.07 -19.67 0.90
N LEU A 52 -5.12 -19.62 -0.03
CA LEU A 52 -4.85 -18.47 -0.89
C LEU A 52 -4.43 -18.97 -2.27
N ASP A 53 -5.40 -19.04 -3.17
CA ASP A 53 -5.17 -19.42 -4.57
C ASP A 53 -4.30 -18.37 -5.28
N PHE A 54 -3.57 -18.79 -6.30
CA PHE A 54 -2.75 -17.94 -7.15
C PHE A 54 -3.53 -16.79 -7.79
N SER A 55 -4.81 -17.03 -8.14
CA SER A 55 -5.69 -15.97 -8.64
C SER A 55 -5.93 -14.87 -7.60
N VAL A 56 -6.12 -15.25 -6.32
CA VAL A 56 -6.35 -14.31 -5.21
C VAL A 56 -5.06 -13.59 -4.82
N ALA A 57 -3.94 -14.32 -4.73
CA ALA A 57 -2.63 -13.73 -4.45
C ALA A 57 -2.24 -12.69 -5.51
N ARG A 58 -2.54 -12.96 -6.79
CA ARG A 58 -2.34 -12.00 -7.88
C ARG A 58 -3.30 -10.82 -7.79
N MET A 59 -4.57 -11.03 -7.41
CA MET A 59 -5.54 -9.95 -7.23
C MET A 59 -5.14 -8.98 -6.11
N LEU A 60 -4.56 -9.47 -5.02
CA LEU A 60 -4.05 -8.65 -3.91
C LEU A 60 -2.72 -7.94 -4.24
N HIS A 61 -2.00 -8.41 -5.24
CA HIS A 61 -0.73 -7.82 -5.69
C HIS A 61 -0.91 -6.66 -6.68
N ILE A 62 -2.05 -6.54 -7.36
CA ILE A 62 -2.30 -5.49 -8.37
C ILE A 62 -3.02 -4.32 -7.72
#